data_AF-A0A645HLS3-F1
#
_entry.id   AF-A0A645HLS3-F1
#
_cell.length_a   1.000
_cell.length_b   1.000
_cell.length_c   1.000
_cell.angle_alpha   90.00
_cell.angle_beta   90.00
_cell.angle_gamma   90.00
#
_symmetry.space_group_name_H-M   'P 1'
#
loop_
_entity.id
_entity.type
_entity.pdbx_description
1 polymer ?
#
loop_
_entity_poly.entity_id
_entity_poly.type
_entity_poly.pdbx_seq_one_letter_code
_entity_poly.pdbx_strand_id
1 'polypeptide(L)'
;MSPVVEEGAKTLLSFYLGADIIATHFAFGVLEAVYDWQDAEFKIKAAVCSIIGHSLFGLLTGGILYLSASVWLGLAGGVVAHLAWNFTVIQVSSRR
;
A
#
# COMPACT_ATOMS: atom_id res chain seq x y z
N MET A 1 -1.15 -7.71 6.20
CA MET A 1 -1.43 -7.31 7.60
C MET A 1 -2.80 -6.62 7.66
N SER A 2 -3.25 -6.05 8.78
CA SER A 2 -4.41 -5.15 8.74
C SER A 2 -4.02 -3.89 7.96
N PRO A 3 -4.77 -3.47 6.90
CA PRO A 3 -4.42 -2.29 6.09
C PRO A 3 -4.20 -1.02 6.93
N VAL A 4 -4.97 -0.85 8.01
CA VAL A 4 -4.82 0.31 8.91
C VAL A 4 -3.45 0.35 9.58
N VAL A 5 -2.98 -0.78 10.08
CA VAL A 5 -1.67 -0.87 10.77
C VAL A 5 -0.55 -0.65 9.78
N GLU A 6 -0.69 -1.22 8.59
CA GLU A 6 0.33 -1.20 7.55
C GLU A 6 0.50 0.20 6.94
N GLU A 7 -0.59 0.84 6.54
CA GLU A 7 -0.57 2.23 6.05
C GLU A 7 -0.15 3.21 7.15
N GLY A 8 -0.56 2.95 8.40
CA GLY A 8 -0.10 3.69 9.57
C GLY A 8 1.42 3.63 9.73
N ALA A 9 2.00 2.42 9.65
CA ALA A 9 3.44 2.24 9.73
C ALA A 9 4.16 2.93 8.57
N LYS A 10 3.74 2.73 7.32
CA LYS A 10 4.37 3.36 6.15
C LYS A 10 4.30 4.88 6.23
N THR A 11 3.13 5.43 6.53
CA THR A 11 2.86 6.87 6.42
C THR A 11 3.41 7.62 7.62
N LEU A 12 3.07 7.19 8.85
CA LEU A 12 3.45 7.96 10.04
C LEU A 12 4.94 7.82 10.33
N LEU A 13 5.53 6.63 10.19
CA LEU A 13 6.96 6.47 10.44
C LEU A 13 7.78 7.23 9.40
N SER A 14 7.45 7.13 8.11
CA SER A 14 8.20 7.89 7.09
C SER A 14 8.04 9.39 7.28
N PHE A 15 6.84 9.88 7.59
CA PHE A 15 6.61 11.30 7.85
C PHE A 15 7.39 11.82 9.06
N TYR A 16 7.30 11.17 10.22
CA TYR A 16 7.95 11.64 11.44
C TYR A 16 9.46 11.42 11.46
N LEU A 17 9.98 10.45 10.68
CA LEU A 17 11.43 10.24 10.51
C LEU A 17 12.01 11.05 9.34
N GLY A 18 11.20 11.83 8.62
CA GLY A 18 11.64 12.61 7.47
C GLY A 18 12.07 11.77 6.26
N ALA A 19 11.58 10.54 6.15
CA ALA A 19 11.81 9.68 5.00
C ALA A 19 10.79 9.95 3.88
N ASP A 20 11.09 9.47 2.67
CA ASP A 20 10.19 9.62 1.53
C ASP A 20 9.00 8.65 1.64
N ILE A 21 7.78 9.21 1.64
CA ILE A 21 6.54 8.45 1.80
C ILE A 21 6.33 7.48 0.62
N ILE A 22 6.58 7.94 -0.61
CA ILE A 22 6.33 7.14 -1.81
C ILE A 22 7.34 5.98 -1.88
N ALA A 23 8.62 6.25 -1.63
CA ALA A 23 9.67 5.24 -1.58
C ALA A 23 9.42 4.22 -0.46
N THR A 24 8.91 4.66 0.70
CA THR A 24 8.54 3.77 1.80
C THR A 24 7.43 2.81 1.38
N HIS A 25 6.37 3.31 0.73
CA HIS A 25 5.30 2.44 0.23
C HIS A 25 5.80 1.49 -0.85
N PHE A 26 6.62 1.97 -1.79
CA PHE A 26 7.25 1.11 -2.79
C PHE A 26 8.08 -0.01 -2.14
N ALA A 27 8.89 0.30 -1.13
CA ALA A 27 9.69 -0.69 -0.43
C ALA A 27 8.83 -1.76 0.26
N PHE A 28 7.71 -1.38 0.88
CA PHE A 28 6.75 -2.34 1.42
C PHE A 28 6.13 -3.21 0.32
N GLY A 29 5.80 -2.64 -0.84
CA GLY A 29 5.32 -3.41 -1.98
C GLY A 29 6.35 -4.41 -2.52
N VAL A 30 7.64 -4.06 -2.49
CA VAL A 30 8.71 -5.02 -2.81
C VAL A 30 8.80 -6.13 -1.75
N LEU A 31 8.71 -5.79 -0.47
CA LEU A 31 8.73 -6.79 0.61
C LEU A 31 7.57 -7.78 0.47
N GLU A 32 6.34 -7.29 0.30
CA GLU A 32 5.18 -8.15 0.06
C GLU A 32 5.30 -8.94 -1.23
N ALA A 33 5.82 -8.36 -2.31
CA ALA A 33 6.02 -9.10 -3.55
C ALA A 33 6.97 -10.27 -3.40
N VAL A 34 8.01 -10.16 -2.55
CA VAL A 34 8.89 -11.28 -2.21
C VAL A 34 8.14 -12.36 -1.43
N TYR A 35 7.27 -11.99 -0.48
CA TYR A 35 6.42 -12.94 0.22
C TYR A 35 5.43 -13.64 -0.72
N ASP A 36 4.70 -12.88 -1.54
CA ASP A 36 3.74 -13.39 -2.51
C ASP A 36 4.37 -14.32 -3.55
N TRP A 37 5.61 -14.05 -3.95
CA TRP A 37 6.35 -14.93 -4.85
C TRP A 37 6.58 -16.33 -4.25
N GLN A 38 6.75 -16.41 -2.93
CA GLN A 38 7.04 -17.68 -2.26
C GLN A 38 5.76 -18.51 -2.08
N ASP A 39 4.66 -17.86 -1.69
CA ASP A 39 3.46 -18.51 -1.15
C ASP A 39 2.22 -18.49 -2.06
N ALA A 40 2.16 -17.63 -3.08
CA ALA A 40 0.94 -17.51 -3.90
C ALA A 40 0.83 -18.60 -4.99
N GLU A 41 -0.40 -19.01 -5.30
CA GLU A 41 -0.70 -19.87 -6.45
C GLU A 41 -0.32 -19.21 -7.79
N PHE A 42 -0.50 -17.88 -7.88
CA PHE A 42 -0.13 -17.05 -9.05
C PHE A 42 1.03 -16.09 -8.72
N LYS A 43 2.17 -16.66 -8.33
CA LYS A 43 3.41 -16.00 -7.86
C LYS A 43 3.74 -14.67 -8.55
N ILE A 44 3.91 -14.67 -9.88
CA ILE A 44 4.29 -13.47 -10.64
C ILE A 44 3.20 -12.39 -10.56
N LYS A 45 1.93 -12.77 -10.71
CA LYS A 45 0.83 -11.80 -10.75
C LYS A 45 0.61 -11.16 -9.39
N ALA A 46 0.65 -11.95 -8.32
CA ALA A 46 0.54 -11.47 -6.94
C ALA A 46 1.68 -10.49 -6.62
N ALA A 47 2.92 -10.87 -6.91
CA ALA A 47 4.09 -10.03 -6.72
C ALA A 47 3.99 -8.68 -7.46
N VAL A 48 3.59 -8.70 -8.74
CA VAL A 48 3.42 -7.46 -9.52
C VAL A 48 2.27 -6.62 -8.98
N CYS A 49 1.14 -7.23 -8.62
CA CYS A 49 0.00 -6.53 -8.01
C CYS A 49 0.37 -5.87 -6.69
N SER A 50 1.22 -6.51 -5.87
CA SER A 50 1.67 -5.93 -4.60
C SER A 50 2.52 -4.67 -4.83
N ILE A 51 3.54 -4.72 -5.69
CA ILE A 51 4.37 -3.53 -6.00
C ILE A 51 3.51 -2.39 -6.54
N ILE A 52 2.61 -2.68 -7.49
CA ILE A 52 1.75 -1.66 -8.10
C ILE A 52 0.78 -1.07 -7.08
N GLY A 53 0.07 -1.92 -6.32
CA GLY A 53 -0.91 -1.49 -5.33
C GLY A 53 -0.28 -0.54 -4.31
N HIS A 54 0.83 -0.96 -3.70
CA HIS A 54 1.52 -0.14 -2.70
C HIS A 54 2.09 1.15 -3.27
N SER A 55 2.64 1.12 -4.48
CA SER A 55 3.10 2.35 -5.13
C SER A 55 1.95 3.34 -5.36
N LEU A 56 0.76 2.85 -5.76
CA LEU A 56 -0.43 3.68 -5.91
C LEU A 56 -0.92 4.25 -4.57
N PHE A 57 -0.88 3.47 -3.48
CA PHE A 57 -1.24 3.97 -2.15
C PHE A 57 -0.26 5.05 -1.67
N GLY A 58 1.04 4.86 -1.93
CA GLY A 58 2.06 5.86 -1.64
C GLY A 58 1.86 7.15 -2.42
N LEU A 59 1.58 7.06 -3.72
CA LEU A 59 1.27 8.21 -4.58
C LEU A 59 0.01 8.95 -4.11
N LEU A 60 -1.04 8.22 -3.74
CA LEU A 60 -2.27 8.83 -3.23
C LEU A 60 -2.03 9.53 -1.89
N THR A 61 -1.37 8.85 -0.95
CA THR A 61 -1.03 9.38 0.37
C THR A 61 -0.16 10.64 0.24
N GLY A 62 0.91 10.57 -0.56
CA GLY A 62 1.80 11.69 -0.82
C GLY A 62 1.12 12.85 -1.54
N GLY A 63 0.25 12.56 -2.52
CA GLY A 63 -0.53 13.57 -3.24
C GLY A 63 -1.54 14.29 -2.34
N ILE A 64 -2.27 13.55 -1.50
CA ILE A 64 -3.19 14.16 -0.52
C ILE A 64 -2.42 14.98 0.51
N LEU A 65 -1.30 14.48 1.02
CA LEU A 65 -0.45 15.23 1.93
C LEU A 65 0.04 16.53 1.27
N TYR A 66 0.51 16.47 0.03
CA TYR A 66 0.99 17.64 -0.71
C TYR A 66 -0.11 18.70 -0.90
N LEU A 67 -1.33 18.28 -1.23
CA LEU A 67 -2.44 19.20 -1.49
C LEU A 67 -3.11 19.74 -0.22
N SER A 68 -3.12 18.98 0.87
CA SER A 68 -3.85 19.33 2.10
C SER A 68 -2.96 19.75 3.27
N ALA A 69 -1.65 19.54 3.17
CA ALA A 69 -0.69 19.64 4.26
C ALA A 69 -1.04 18.79 5.50
N SER A 70 -1.93 17.79 5.37
CA SER A 70 -2.40 16.95 6.46
C SER A 70 -1.99 15.50 6.28
N VAL A 71 -1.08 15.02 7.14
CA VAL A 71 -0.66 13.61 7.16
C VAL A 71 -1.82 12.67 7.51
N TRP A 72 -2.79 13.14 8.31
CA TRP A 72 -3.96 12.36 8.68
C TRP A 72 -4.91 12.15 7.51
N LEU A 73 -5.09 13.16 6.64
CA LEU A 73 -5.86 13.00 5.41
C LEU A 73 -5.13 12.09 4.42
N GLY A 74 -3.80 12.23 4.30
CA GLY A 74 -2.98 11.31 3.50
C GLY A 74 -3.15 9.86 3.96
N LEU A 75 -2.96 9.60 5.25
CA LEU A 75 -3.15 8.29 5.87
C LEU A 75 -4.55 7.73 5.63
N ALA A 76 -5.60 8.53 5.85
CA ALA A 76 -6.97 8.11 5.60
C ALA A 76 -7.18 7.72 4.13
N GLY A 77 -6.62 8.48 3.18
CA GLY A 77 -6.65 8.18 1.75
C GLY A 77 -5.95 6.86 1.41
N GLY A 78 -4.73 6.65 1.93
CA GLY A 78 -3.99 5.39 1.77
C GLY A 78 -4.76 4.19 2.31
N VAL A 79 -5.30 4.29 3.54
CA VAL A 79 -6.11 3.23 4.16
C VAL A 79 -7.35 2.89 3.33
N VAL A 80 -8.09 3.89 2.85
CA VAL A 80 -9.28 3.66 2.02
C VAL A 80 -8.89 2.99 0.70
N ALA A 81 -7.83 3.44 0.04
CA ALA A 81 -7.36 2.85 -1.21
C ALA A 81 -6.90 1.40 -1.02
N HIS A 82 -6.18 1.12 0.07
CA HIS A 82 -5.72 -0.23 0.38
C HIS A 82 -6.90 -1.16 0.71
N LEU A 83 -7.88 -0.71 1.50
CA LEU A 83 -9.10 -1.49 1.75
C LEU A 83 -9.88 -1.78 0.46
N ALA A 84 -10.00 -0.79 -0.43
CA ALA A 84 -10.68 -0.97 -1.72
C ALA A 84 -9.94 -1.97 -2.63
N TRP A 85 -8.61 -1.91 -2.64
CA TRP A 85 -7.77 -2.86 -3.38
C TRP A 85 -7.96 -4.29 -2.85
N ASN A 86 -7.84 -4.50 -1.54
CA ASN A 86 -8.02 -5.82 -0.93
C ASN A 86 -9.42 -6.38 -1.20
N PHE A 87 -10.45 -5.55 -1.06
CA PHE A 87 -11.80 -5.95 -1.44
C PHE A 87 -11.87 -6.41 -2.90
N THR A 88 -11.28 -5.65 -3.82
CA THR A 88 -11.26 -6.00 -5.25
C THR A 88 -10.51 -7.30 -5.51
N VAL A 89 -9.34 -7.50 -4.91
CA VAL A 89 -8.54 -8.73 -5.05
C VAL A 89 -9.33 -9.94 -4.54
N ILE A 90 -9.92 -9.85 -3.34
CA ILE A 90 -10.71 -10.93 -2.74
C ILE A 90 -11.91 -11.29 -3.62
N GLN A 91 -12.63 -10.29 -4.13
CA GLN A 91 -13.79 -10.52 -5.00
C GLN A 91 -13.39 -11.16 -6.34
N VAL A 92 -12.26 -10.76 -6.92
CA VAL A 92 -11.75 -11.35 -8.17
C VAL A 92 -11.23 -12.78 -7.94
N SER A 93 -10.60 -13.04 -6.79
CA SER A 93 -10.12 -14.38 -6.45
C SER A 93 -11.25 -15.33 -6.05
N SER A 94 -12.31 -14.84 -5.40
CA SER A 94 -13.45 -15.68 -4.96
C SER A 94 -14.43 -16.03 -6.08
N ARG A 95 -14.35 -15.35 -7.23
CA ARG A 95 -15.16 -15.62 -8.43
C ARG A 95 -14.51 -16.65 -9.37
N ARG A 96 -13.41 -17.25 -8.94
CA ARG A 96 -12.72 -18.36 -9.62
C ARG A 96 -12.92 -19.62 -8.81
#